data_AF-A0A2C9D6N1-F1
#
_entry.id   AF-A0A2C9D6N1-F1
#
_cell.length_a   1.000
_cell.length_b   1.000
_cell.length_c   1.000
_cell.angle_alpha   90.00
_cell.angle_beta   90.00
_cell.angle_gamma   90.00
#
_symmetry.space_group_name_H-M   'P 1'
#
loop_
_entity.id
_entity.type
_entity.pdbx_description
1 polymer ?
#
loop_
_entity_poly.entity_id
_entity_poly.type
_entity_poly.pdbx_seq_one_letter_code
_entity_poly.pdbx_strand_id
1 'polypeptide(L)' 'MSDIGGIFTPADILLMILVACSPGALVGAVLGAILRPGRRLIAALLGAVAGFVAAFVGWFVYLEVFK' A
#
# COMPACT_ATOMS: atom_id res chain seq x y z
N MET A 1 19.53 -7.23 -8.90
CA MET A 1 19.24 -6.64 -7.58
C MET A 1 19.89 -7.44 -6.45
N SER A 2 21.21 -7.69 -6.51
CA SER A 2 21.94 -8.45 -5.48
C SER A 2 22.27 -7.66 -4.22
N ASP A 3 22.17 -6.34 -4.27
CA ASP A 3 22.79 -5.46 -3.27
C ASP A 3 21.82 -5.04 -2.16
N ILE A 4 20.51 -5.26 -2.36
CA ILE A 4 19.47 -4.90 -1.40
C ILE A 4 19.52 -5.84 -0.18
N GLY A 5 19.76 -7.14 -0.37
CA GLY A 5 19.81 -8.10 0.74
C GLY A 5 21.06 -8.03 1.63
N GLY A 6 22.10 -7.31 1.18
CA GLY A 6 23.35 -7.12 1.95
C GLY A 6 23.40 -5.83 2.77
N ILE A 7 22.62 -4.81 2.38
CA ILE A 7 22.62 -3.47 3.01
C ILE A 7 21.31 -3.22 3.77
N PHE A 8 20.17 -3.70 3.25
CA PHE A 8 18.87 -3.52 3.87
C PHE A 8 18.42 -4.82 4.51
N THR A 9 18.02 -4.74 5.77
CA THR A 9 17.39 -5.87 6.45
C THR A 9 15.98 -6.09 5.88
N PRO A 10 15.39 -7.30 6.03
CA PRO A 10 14.00 -7.54 5.66
C PRO A 10 13.02 -6.56 6.32
N ALA A 11 13.35 -6.08 7.53
CA ALA A 11 12.55 -5.10 8.24
C ALA A 11 12.58 -3.73 7.55
N ASP A 12 13.73 -3.31 7.01
CA ASP A 12 13.87 -2.05 6.28
C ASP A 12 13.05 -2.08 4.98
N ILE A 13 13.07 -3.21 4.29
CA ILE A 13 12.27 -3.42 3.07
C ILE A 13 10.77 -3.34 3.40
N LEU A 14 10.33 -3.99 4.48
CA LEU A 14 8.94 -3.91 4.93
C LEU A 14 8.54 -2.47 5.25
N LEU A 15 9.41 -1.72 5.92
CA LEU A 15 9.18 -0.33 6.31
C LEU A 15 9.09 0.58 5.07
N MET A 16 9.96 0.37 4.08
CA MET A 16 9.89 1.07 2.80
C MET A 16 8.56 0.81 2.08
N ILE A 17 8.11 -0.45 2.02
CA ILE A 17 6.82 -0.82 1.42
C ILE A 17 5.67 -0.12 2.15
N LEU A 18 5.68 -0.15 3.49
CA LEU A 18 4.67 0.51 4.32
C LEU A 18 4.59 2.01 4.05
N VAL A 19 5.74 2.69 4.03
CA VAL A 19 5.81 4.14 3.81
C VAL A 19 5.33 4.49 2.40
N ALA A 20 5.81 3.81 1.38
CA ALA A 20 5.49 4.11 -0.01
C ALA A 20 4.03 3.80 -0.37
N CYS A 21 3.42 2.76 0.22
CA CYS A 21 2.04 2.38 -0.04
C CYS A 21 1.02 3.07 0.92
N SER A 22 1.50 3.77 1.95
CA SER A 22 0.67 4.51 2.91
C SER A 22 -0.30 5.53 2.27
N PRO A 23 0.06 6.26 1.18
CA PRO A 23 -0.89 7.16 0.53
C PRO A 23 -2.06 6.41 -0.11
N GLY A 24 -1.79 5.24 -0.69
CA GLY A 24 -2.83 4.36 -1.23
C GLY A 24 -3.79 3.87 -0.14
N ALA A 25 -3.26 3.51 1.03
CA ALA A 25 -4.07 3.14 2.18
C ALA A 25 -4.96 4.30 2.67
N LEU A 26 -4.41 5.51 2.74
CA LEU A 26 -5.16 6.69 3.16
C LEU A 26 -6.33 6.99 2.19
N VAL A 27 -6.04 7.03 0.89
CA VAL A 27 -7.05 7.27 -0.16
C VAL A 27 -8.13 6.19 -0.12
N GLY A 28 -7.71 4.92 -0.01
CA GLY A 28 -8.61 3.79 0.11
C GLY A 28 -9.51 3.88 1.34
N ALA A 29 -8.97 4.26 2.51
CA ALA A 29 -9.75 4.46 3.72
C ALA A 29 -10.81 5.54 3.57
N VAL A 30 -10.44 6.70 3.00
CA VAL A 30 -11.35 7.82 2.78
C VAL A 30 -12.47 7.40 1.85
N LEU A 31 -12.16 6.78 0.72
CA LEU A 31 -13.16 6.29 -0.24
C LEU A 31 -14.08 5.24 0.40
N GLY A 32 -13.52 4.28 1.13
CA GLY A 32 -14.28 3.25 1.84
C GLY A 32 -15.26 3.84 2.87
N ALA A 33 -14.81 4.82 3.65
CA ALA A 33 -15.64 5.51 4.63
C ALA A 33 -16.82 6.28 3.97
N ILE A 34 -16.56 6.93 2.83
CA ILE A 34 -17.57 7.70 2.08
C ILE A 34 -18.63 6.75 1.49
N LEU A 35 -18.22 5.62 0.92
CA LEU A 35 -19.12 4.68 0.22
C LEU A 35 -20.09 3.95 1.16
N ARG A 36 -19.74 3.76 2.44
CA ARG A 36 -20.63 3.11 3.41
C ARG A 36 -20.75 3.91 4.72
N PRO A 37 -21.59 4.96 4.75
CA PRO A 37 -21.74 5.83 5.92
C PRO A 37 -22.31 5.11 7.15
N GLY A 38 -23.07 4.02 7.00
CA GLY A 38 -23.56 3.23 8.13
C GLY A 38 -22.53 2.28 8.78
N ARG A 39 -21.39 2.03 8.11
CA ARG A 39 -20.30 1.15 8.60
C ARG A 39 -18.93 1.75 8.30
N ARG A 40 -18.77 3.06 8.55
CA ARG A 40 -17.59 3.85 8.16
C ARG A 40 -16.26 3.22 8.57
N LEU A 41 -16.14 2.74 9.81
CA LEU A 41 -14.90 2.15 10.32
C LEU A 41 -14.52 0.88 9.55
N ILE A 42 -15.44 -0.07 9.40
CA ILE A 42 -15.17 -1.33 8.70
C ILE A 42 -14.88 -1.05 7.22
N ALA A 43 -15.66 -0.18 6.61
CA ALA A 43 -15.48 0.19 5.21
C ALA A 43 -14.17 0.96 4.98
N ALA A 44 -13.76 1.81 5.91
CA ALA A 44 -12.46 2.49 5.87
C ALA A 44 -11.30 1.51 6.01
N LEU A 45 -11.39 0.52 6.91
CA LEU A 45 -10.35 -0.50 7.06
C LEU A 45 -10.21 -1.36 5.80
N LEU A 46 -11.33 -1.84 5.25
CA LEU A 46 -11.32 -2.60 4.00
C LEU A 46 -10.82 -1.75 2.82
N GLY A 47 -11.24 -0.49 2.77
CA GLY A 47 -10.77 0.48 1.78
C GLY A 47 -9.27 0.73 1.89
N ALA A 48 -8.74 0.90 3.10
CA ALA A 48 -7.30 1.08 3.33
C ALA A 48 -6.48 -0.12 2.87
N VAL A 49 -6.93 -1.33 3.20
CA VAL A 49 -6.26 -2.56 2.75
C VAL A 49 -6.29 -2.64 1.22
N ALA A 50 -7.45 -2.41 0.60
CA ALA A 50 -7.57 -2.43 -0.85
C ALA A 50 -6.69 -1.37 -1.53
N GLY A 51 -6.65 -0.16 -1.00
CA GLY A 51 -5.83 0.94 -1.52
C GLY A 51 -4.33 0.71 -1.33
N PHE A 52 -3.92 0.14 -0.20
CA PHE A 52 -2.53 -0.27 0.03
C PHE A 52 -2.07 -1.33 -0.98
N VAL A 53 -2.89 -2.37 -1.18
CA VAL A 53 -2.59 -3.45 -2.13
C VAL A 53 -2.55 -2.92 -3.56
N ALA A 54 -3.50 -2.05 -3.94
CA ALA A 54 -3.51 -1.42 -5.26
C ALA A 54 -2.25 -0.58 -5.51
N ALA A 55 -1.81 0.22 -4.52
CA ALA A 55 -0.58 0.99 -4.61
C ALA A 55 0.66 0.08 -4.72
N PHE A 56 0.71 -1.00 -3.94
CA PHE A 56 1.79 -1.97 -4.00
C PHE A 56 1.87 -2.66 -5.36
N VAL A 57 0.75 -3.16 -5.89
CA VAL A 57 0.69 -3.80 -7.22
C VAL A 57 1.06 -2.80 -8.30
N GLY A 58 0.53 -1.57 -8.25
CA GLY A 58 0.88 -0.52 -9.21
C GLY A 58 2.37 -0.20 -9.22
N TRP A 59 2.98 -0.13 -8.03
CA TRP A 59 4.42 0.07 -7.90
C TRP A 59 5.21 -1.13 -8.44
N PHE A 60 4.83 -2.35 -8.08
CA PHE A 60 5.48 -3.57 -8.56
C PHE A 60 5.44 -3.66 -10.10
N VAL A 61 4.28 -3.41 -10.71
CA VAL A 61 4.12 -3.37 -12.17
C VAL A 61 4.96 -2.25 -12.79
N TYR A 62 5.01 -1.06 -12.17
CA TYR A 62 5.87 0.02 -12.65
C TYR A 62 7.35 -0.39 -12.68
N LEU A 63 7.83 -1.09 -11.65
CA LEU A 63 9.22 -1.53 -11.57
C LEU A 63 9.55 -2.70 -12.50
N GLU A 64 8.64 -3.65 -12.72
CA GLU A 64 8.92 -4.86 -13.51
C GLU A 64 8.63 -4.69 -15.00
N VAL A 65 7.64 -3.85 -15.35
CA VAL A 65 7.16 -3.74 -16.74
C VAL A 65 7.69 -2.50 -17.43
N PHE A 66 7.83 -1.39 -16.71
CA PHE A 66 8.12 -0.08 -17.32
C PHE A 66 9.55 0.41 -17.08
N LYS A 67 10.27 -0.16 -16.11
CA LYS A 67 11.58 0.32 -15.67
C LYS A 67 12.61 -0.80 -15.69
#